data_AF-A0A0A2GQW2-F1
#
_entry.id   AF-A0A0A2GQW2-F1
#
_cell.length_a   1.000
_cell.length_b   1.000
_cell.length_c   1.000
_cell.angle_alpha   90.00
_cell.angle_beta   90.00
_cell.angle_gamma   90.00
#
_symmetry.space_group_name_H-M   'P 1'
#
loop_
_entity.id
_entity.type
_entity.pdbx_description
1 polymer ?
#
loop_
_entity_poly.entity_id
_entity_poly.type
_entity_poly.pdbx_seq_one_letter_code
_entity_poly.pdbx_strand_id
1 'polypeptide(L)'
;MEYSKEKYERAKKRVADEKGFYNHLTVYLVINTLLQLFYSGIFFDLHIGEYAPWWVRFTTPFFWGLSLFIHWIYVFKGFRFLKGIRKWEERKIKEFMQEEEEEFSSRFREK
;
A
#
# COMPACT_ATOMS: atom_id res chain seq x y z
N MET A 1 20.37 -2.98 31.53
CA MET A 1 19.55 -4.13 31.09
C MET A 1 18.24 -3.72 30.40
N GLU A 2 17.65 -2.56 30.72
CA GLU A 2 16.38 -2.06 30.14
C GLU A 2 16.40 -1.85 28.62
N TYR A 3 17.51 -1.33 28.08
CA TYR A 3 17.71 -1.10 26.64
C TYR A 3 17.58 -2.37 25.77
N SER A 4 17.90 -3.55 26.33
CA SER A 4 17.75 -4.82 25.62
C SER A 4 16.29 -5.26 25.54
N LYS A 5 15.48 -4.96 26.57
CA LYS A 5 14.06 -5.30 26.60
C LYS A 5 13.27 -4.50 25.56
N GLU A 6 13.52 -3.19 25.44
CA GLU A 6 12.84 -2.37 24.43
C GLU A 6 13.17 -2.77 22.98
N LYS A 7 14.42 -3.18 22.71
CA LYS A 7 14.80 -3.68 21.38
C LYS A 7 14.13 -5.01 21.07
N TYR A 8 14.09 -5.90 22.06
CA TYR A 8 13.43 -7.19 21.95
C TYR A 8 11.92 -7.04 21.71
N GLU A 9 11.23 -6.20 22.48
CA GLU A 9 9.78 -5.97 22.30
C GLU A 9 9.46 -5.32 20.94
N ARG A 10 10.31 -4.41 20.45
CA ARG A 10 10.18 -3.85 19.09
C ARG A 10 10.34 -4.92 18.01
N ALA A 11 11.31 -5.82 18.14
CA ALA A 11 11.51 -6.92 17.21
C ALA A 11 10.34 -7.91 17.26
N LYS A 12 9.88 -8.26 18.46
CA LYS A 12 8.73 -9.15 18.68
C LYS A 12 7.44 -8.60 18.07
N LYS A 13 7.16 -7.31 18.25
CA LYS A 13 6.01 -6.64 17.62
C LYS A 13 6.10 -6.72 16.09
N ARG A 14 7.28 -6.47 15.53
CA ARG A 14 7.49 -6.54 14.08
C ARG A 14 7.25 -7.94 13.51
N VAL A 15 7.71 -8.99 14.20
CA VAL A 15 7.42 -10.38 13.81
C VAL A 15 5.92 -10.70 13.91
N ALA A 16 5.22 -10.17 14.92
CA ALA A 16 3.77 -10.33 15.03
C ALA A 16 3.02 -9.64 13.88
N ASP A 17 3.42 -8.44 13.51
CA ASP A 17 2.85 -7.69 12.37
C ASP A 17 3.10 -8.43 11.04
N GLU A 18 4.30 -8.96 10.82
CA GLU A 18 4.64 -9.79 9.65
C GLU A 18 3.78 -11.06 9.58
N LYS A 19 3.60 -11.77 10.70
CA LYS A 19 2.70 -12.93 10.77
C LYS A 19 1.25 -12.55 10.48
N GLY A 20 0.79 -11.40 10.97
CA GLY A 20 -0.56 -10.88 10.68
C GLY A 20 -0.78 -10.64 9.19
N PHE A 21 0.21 -10.08 8.49
CA PHE A 21 0.18 -9.89 7.04
C PHE A 21 0.10 -11.23 6.29
N TYR A 22 0.93 -12.22 6.64
CA TYR A 22 0.91 -13.52 5.97
C TYR A 22 -0.42 -14.25 6.13
N ASN A 23 -1.09 -14.10 7.28
CA ASN A 23 -2.43 -14.64 7.47
C ASN A 23 -3.44 -13.98 6.49
N HIS A 24 -3.45 -12.64 6.41
CA HIS A 24 -4.31 -11.92 5.46
C HIS A 24 -4.02 -12.28 4.01
N LEU A 25 -2.74 -12.41 3.63
CA LEU A 25 -2.33 -12.83 2.30
C LEU A 25 -2.81 -14.26 1.99
N THR A 26 -2.71 -15.17 2.95
CA THR A 26 -3.18 -16.55 2.79
C THR A 26 -4.70 -16.59 2.58
N VAL A 27 -5.47 -15.89 3.41
CA VAL A 27 -6.92 -15.80 3.27
C VAL A 27 -7.30 -15.18 1.92
N TYR A 28 -6.61 -14.12 1.49
CA TYR A 28 -6.83 -13.51 0.19
C TYR A 28 -6.61 -14.50 -0.95
N LEU A 29 -5.50 -15.23 -0.97
CA LEU A 29 -5.20 -16.18 -2.02
C LEU A 29 -6.22 -17.33 -2.04
N VAL A 30 -6.57 -17.88 -0.89
CA VAL A 30 -7.54 -18.98 -0.78
C VAL A 30 -8.92 -18.53 -1.25
N ILE A 31 -9.43 -17.42 -0.71
CA ILE A 31 -10.79 -16.94 -1.03
C ILE A 31 -10.89 -16.50 -2.49
N ASN A 32 -9.91 -15.75 -3.03
CA ASN A 32 -9.96 -15.34 -4.43
C ASN A 32 -9.81 -16.51 -5.41
N THR A 33 -9.00 -17.53 -5.05
CA THR A 33 -8.92 -18.76 -5.86
C THR A 33 -10.25 -19.50 -5.85
N LEU A 34 -10.89 -19.67 -4.68
CA LEU A 34 -12.20 -20.30 -4.57
C LEU A 34 -13.28 -19.53 -5.34
N LEU A 35 -13.31 -18.19 -5.24
CA LEU A 35 -14.19 -17.32 -6.02
C LEU A 35 -13.99 -17.52 -7.53
N GLN A 36 -12.74 -17.58 -8.00
CA GLN A 36 -12.44 -17.77 -9.42
C GLN A 36 -12.87 -19.15 -9.90
N LEU A 37 -12.66 -20.20 -9.11
CA LEU A 37 -13.12 -21.55 -9.43
C LEU A 37 -14.66 -21.63 -9.47
N PHE A 38 -15.34 -20.92 -8.57
CA PHE A 38 -16.79 -20.81 -8.56
C PHE A 38 -17.31 -20.09 -9.81
N TYR A 39 -16.69 -18.97 -10.19
CA TYR A 39 -17.01 -18.24 -11.43
C TYR A 39 -16.66 -19.00 -12.71
N SER A 40 -15.76 -19.98 -12.64
CA SER A 40 -15.37 -20.85 -13.75
C SER A 40 -16.38 -21.98 -14.00
N GLY A 41 -17.40 -22.16 -13.15
CA GLY A 41 -18.41 -23.20 -13.32
C GLY A 41 -17.93 -24.62 -13.01
N ILE A 42 -16.76 -24.77 -12.36
CA ILE A 42 -16.18 -26.10 -12.06
C ILE A 42 -17.03 -26.89 -11.06
N PHE A 43 -17.70 -26.21 -10.14
CA PHE A 43 -18.48 -26.84 -9.06
C PHE A 43 -19.99 -26.85 -9.31
N PHE A 44 -20.50 -25.91 -10.09
CA PHE A 44 -21.90 -25.79 -10.43
C PHE A 44 -21.98 -25.33 -11.89
N ASP A 45 -22.90 -25.89 -12.67
CA ASP A 45 -23.21 -25.48 -14.05
C ASP A 45 -23.89 -24.10 -14.10
N LEU A 46 -23.62 -23.27 -13.10
CA LEU A 46 -24.15 -21.93 -12.91
C LEU A 46 -23.24 -20.97 -13.66
N HIS A 47 -23.58 -20.69 -14.92
CA HIS A 47 -22.96 -19.62 -15.69
C HIS A 47 -23.41 -18.26 -15.16
N ILE A 48 -22.97 -17.87 -13.95
CA ILE A 48 -23.21 -16.55 -13.34
C ILE A 48 -22.60 -15.42 -14.21
N GLY A 49 -21.79 -15.77 -15.22
CA GLY A 49 -21.23 -14.85 -16.21
C GLY A 49 -22.27 -14.17 -17.09
N GLU A 50 -23.49 -14.67 -17.19
CA GLU A 50 -24.52 -14.07 -18.03
C GLU A 50 -25.24 -12.88 -17.38
N TYR A 51 -25.23 -12.78 -16.04
CA TYR A 51 -25.97 -11.74 -15.31
C TYR A 51 -25.11 -10.57 -14.83
N ALA A 52 -23.80 -10.77 -14.69
CA ALA A 52 -22.87 -9.76 -14.19
C ALA A 52 -21.77 -9.47 -15.21
N PRO A 53 -21.40 -8.20 -15.44
CA PRO A 53 -20.31 -7.85 -16.33
C PRO A 53 -19.00 -8.54 -15.92
N TRP A 54 -18.22 -9.00 -16.91
CA TRP A 54 -16.96 -9.74 -16.72
C TRP A 54 -15.96 -9.05 -15.76
N TRP A 55 -15.92 -7.71 -15.75
CA TRP A 55 -15.03 -6.91 -14.90
C TRP A 55 -15.34 -7.01 -13.40
N VAL A 56 -16.58 -7.33 -13.01
CA VAL A 56 -17.00 -7.45 -11.59
C VAL A 56 -16.22 -8.56 -10.88
N ARG A 57 -15.82 -9.62 -11.60
CA ARG A 57 -15.01 -10.71 -11.03
C ARG A 57 -13.61 -10.24 -10.64
N PHE A 58 -13.11 -9.19 -11.29
CA PHE A 58 -11.80 -8.62 -11.06
C PHE A 58 -11.82 -7.46 -10.06
N THR A 59 -12.97 -6.82 -9.82
CA THR A 59 -13.05 -5.70 -8.86
C THR A 59 -12.79 -6.15 -7.43
N THR A 60 -13.37 -7.28 -7.00
CA THR A 60 -13.15 -7.85 -5.66
C THR A 60 -11.67 -8.13 -5.37
N PRO A 61 -10.95 -8.94 -6.18
CA PRO A 61 -9.52 -9.17 -5.97
C PRO A 61 -8.69 -7.90 -6.11
N PHE A 62 -9.10 -6.93 -6.93
CA PHE A 62 -8.41 -5.66 -7.11
C PHE A 62 -8.45 -4.79 -5.85
N PHE A 63 -9.63 -4.52 -5.30
CA PHE A 63 -9.76 -3.69 -4.09
C PHE A 63 -9.16 -4.39 -2.86
N TRP A 64 -9.33 -5.70 -2.74
CA TRP A 64 -8.68 -6.47 -1.68
C TRP A 64 -7.15 -6.52 -1.86
N GLY A 65 -6.67 -6.64 -3.09
CA GLY A 65 -5.25 -6.58 -3.43
C GLY A 65 -4.63 -5.22 -3.10
N LEU A 66 -5.36 -4.13 -3.37
CA LEU A 66 -4.94 -2.78 -3.01
C LEU A 66 -4.83 -2.61 -1.49
N SER A 67 -5.81 -3.12 -0.73
CA SER A 67 -5.76 -3.14 0.74
C SER A 67 -4.55 -3.92 1.27
N LEU A 68 -4.30 -5.12 0.72
CA LEU A 68 -3.12 -5.92 1.05
C LEU A 68 -1.81 -5.21 0.72
N PHE A 69 -1.74 -4.53 -0.41
CA PHE A 69 -0.56 -3.78 -0.82
C PHE A 69 -0.26 -2.64 0.16
N ILE A 70 -1.28 -1.89 0.58
CA ILE A 70 -1.14 -0.85 1.62
C ILE A 70 -0.66 -1.46 2.94
N HIS A 71 -1.24 -2.60 3.36
CA HIS A 71 -0.81 -3.30 4.57
C HIS A 71 0.63 -3.80 4.48
N TRP A 72 1.05 -4.30 3.31
CA TRP A 72 2.43 -4.71 3.04
C TRP A 72 3.40 -3.53 3.20
N ILE A 73 3.10 -2.37 2.63
CA ILE A 73 3.91 -1.16 2.81
C ILE A 73 4.00 -0.80 4.29
N TYR A 74 2.89 -0.87 5.02
CA TYR A 74 2.83 -0.57 6.45
C TYR A 74 3.69 -1.52 7.29
N VAL A 75 3.59 -2.83 7.07
CA VAL A 75 4.34 -3.84 7.84
C VAL A 75 5.83 -3.82 7.51
N PHE A 76 6.20 -3.82 6.23
CA PHE A 76 7.59 -3.96 5.81
C PHE A 76 8.36 -2.64 5.76
N LYS A 77 7.78 -1.57 5.20
CA LYS A 77 8.44 -0.26 5.14
C LYS A 77 8.11 0.63 6.33
N GLY A 78 6.92 0.50 6.92
CA GLY A 78 6.49 1.21 8.12
C GLY A 78 6.79 2.72 8.08
N PHE A 79 7.18 3.27 9.24
CA PHE A 79 7.43 4.70 9.42
C PHE A 79 8.59 5.26 8.56
N ARG A 80 9.45 4.40 7.96
CA ARG A 80 10.51 4.85 7.04
C ARG A 80 9.96 5.35 5.71
N PHE A 81 8.87 4.76 5.21
CA PHE A 81 8.23 5.21 3.99
C PHE A 81 7.65 6.63 4.14
N LEU A 82 6.92 6.85 5.24
CA LEU A 82 6.35 8.16 5.59
C LEU A 82 7.45 9.22 5.79
N LYS A 83 8.58 8.87 6.42
CA LYS A 83 9.74 9.77 6.52
C LYS A 83 10.35 10.12 5.17
N GLY A 84 10.37 9.18 4.22
CA GLY A 84 10.84 9.42 2.86
C GLY A 84 9.95 10.41 2.10
N ILE A 85 8.63 10.24 2.22
CA ILE A 85 7.64 11.16 1.62
C ILE A 85 7.81 12.57 2.20
N ARG A 86 7.90 12.71 3.52
CA ARG A 86 8.06 14.02 4.17
C ARG A 86 9.35 14.72 3.75
N LYS A 87 10.46 13.97 3.63
CA LYS A 87 11.73 14.53 3.12
C LYS A 87 11.62 14.99 1.67
N TRP A 88 10.91 14.23 0.84
CA TRP A 88 10.67 14.60 -0.55
C TRP A 88 9.82 15.86 -0.65
N GLU A 89 8.77 15.96 0.18
CA GLU A 89 7.87 17.10 0.29
C GLU A 89 8.62 18.36 0.74
N GLU A 90 9.39 18.28 1.84
CA GLU A 90 10.24 19.37 2.34
C GLU A 90 11.21 19.88 1.25
N ARG A 91 11.81 18.98 0.47
CA ARG A 91 12.70 19.35 -0.64
C ARG A 91 11.94 20.08 -1.75
N LYS A 92 10.77 19.61 -2.14
CA LYS A 92 9.99 20.21 -3.23
C LYS A 92 9.48 21.60 -2.88
N ILE A 93 9.02 21.80 -1.64
CA ILE A 93 8.64 23.13 -1.15
C ILE A 93 9.82 24.09 -1.24
N LYS A 94 11.02 23.65 -0.83
CA LYS A 94 12.22 24.48 -0.89
C LYS A 94 12.63 24.84 -2.32
N GLU A 95 12.52 23.90 -3.26
CA GLU A 95 12.78 24.16 -4.69
C GLU A 95 11.84 25.26 -5.22
N PHE A 96 10.53 25.17 -4.95
CA PHE A 96 9.58 26.19 -5.39
C PHE A 96 9.81 27.57 -4.76
N MET A 97 10.16 27.64 -3.47
CA MET A 97 10.49 28.92 -2.82
C MET A 97 11.72 29.59 -3.44
N GLN A 98 12.73 28.80 -3.82
CA GLN A 98 13.94 29.31 -4.47
C GLN A 98 13.66 29.81 -5.89
N GLU A 99 12.88 29.05 -6.66
CA GLU A 99 12.44 29.47 -8.00
C GLU A 99 11.65 30.79 -7.95
N GLU A 100 10.72 30.94 -6.99
CA GLU A 100 9.98 32.20 -6.77
C GLU A 100 10.89 33.36 -6.36
N GLU A 101 11.89 33.12 -5.50
CA GLU A 101 12.84 34.15 -5.06
C GLU A 101 13.77 34.60 -6.21
N GLU A 102 14.20 33.67 -7.07
CA GLU A 102 14.97 33.95 -8.28
C GLU A 102 14.14 34.69 -9.34
N GLU A 103 12.89 34.28 -9.57
CA GLU A 103 11.96 34.97 -10.47
C GLU A 103 11.66 36.39 -9.98
N PHE A 104 11.40 36.55 -8.68
CA PHE A 104 11.24 37.87 -8.07
C PHE A 104 12.50 38.71 -8.28
N SER A 105 13.68 38.22 -7.89
CA SER A 105 14.95 38.95 -7.99
C SER A 105 15.30 39.37 -9.42
N SER A 106 15.04 38.51 -10.41
CA SER A 106 15.26 38.81 -11.83
C SER A 106 14.32 39.91 -12.34
N ARG A 107 13.02 39.88 -11.96
CA ARG A 107 12.07 40.95 -12.29
C ARG A 107 12.43 42.32 -11.72
N PHE A 108 13.06 42.39 -10.55
CA PHE A 108 13.54 43.66 -9.99
C PHE A 108 14.86 44.13 -10.59
N ARG A 109 15.66 43.22 -11.18
CA ARG A 109 16.94 43.56 -11.81
C ARG A 109 16.77 44.09 -13.24
N GLU A 110 15.66 43.75 -13.91
CA GLU A 110 15.31 44.21 -15.26
C GLU A 110 14.52 45.54 -15.29
N LYS A 111 14.20 46.13 -14.12
CA LYS A 111 13.59 47.46 -13.98
C LYS A 111 14.60 48.50 -13.51
#